data_AF-A0A847VKE4-F1
#
_entry.id   AF-A0A847VKE4-F1
#
_cell.length_a   1.000
_cell.length_b   1.000
_cell.length_c   1.000
_cell.angle_alpha   90.00
_cell.angle_beta   90.00
_cell.angle_gamma   90.00
#
_symmetry.space_group_name_H-M   'P 1'
#
loop_
_entity.id
_entity.type
_entity.pdbx_description
1 polymer ?
#
loop_
_entity_poly.entity_id
_entity_poly.type
_entity_poly.pdbx_seq_one_letter_code
_entity_poly.pdbx_strand_id
1 'polypeptide(L)' 'MPAPRSAKNPPSDARSAGAVPLADADLLRLQTLLDAVPAPLEPLDLSAVDGFLCGVLLQPQELQPQRWIPGIADAEG' A
#
# COMPACT_ATOMS: atom_id res chain seq x y z
N MET A 1 -25.81 24.85 -24.96
CA MET A 1 -25.77 25.03 -23.49
C MET A 1 -25.17 23.77 -22.88
N PRO A 2 -24.11 23.85 -22.07
CA PRO A 2 -23.61 22.69 -21.33
C PRO A 2 -24.33 22.56 -19.98
N ALA A 3 -24.75 21.36 -19.60
CA ALA A 3 -25.14 21.03 -18.24
C ALA A 3 -24.13 20.01 -17.65
N PRO A 4 -23.59 20.25 -16.44
CA PRO A 4 -22.37 19.61 -15.94
C PRO A 4 -22.57 18.30 -15.14
N ARG A 5 -21.58 17.42 -15.29
CA ARG A 5 -20.96 16.46 -14.34
C ARG A 5 -21.84 15.90 -13.21
N SER A 6 -22.27 14.64 -13.37
CA SER A 6 -22.88 13.84 -12.29
C SER A 6 -21.84 13.13 -11.44
N ALA A 7 -22.13 13.14 -10.13
CA ALA A 7 -21.54 12.40 -9.02
C ALA A 7 -20.12 12.80 -8.59
N LYS A 8 -20.07 13.84 -7.75
CA LYS A 8 -19.02 14.04 -6.75
C LYS A 8 -18.95 12.78 -5.88
N ASN A 9 -17.85 12.01 -5.99
CA ASN A 9 -17.54 10.94 -5.05
C ASN A 9 -17.72 11.49 -3.62
N PRO A 10 -18.32 10.72 -2.68
CA PRO A 10 -18.32 11.12 -1.28
C PRO A 10 -16.87 11.34 -0.81
N PRO A 11 -16.63 12.29 0.10
CA PRO A 11 -15.29 12.59 0.56
C PRO A 11 -14.68 11.34 1.19
N SER A 12 -13.63 10.83 0.56
CA SER A 12 -12.74 9.81 1.11
C SER A 12 -11.85 10.40 2.21
N ASP A 13 -12.38 11.30 3.04
CA ASP A 13 -11.64 12.01 4.09
C ASP A 13 -11.75 11.31 5.46
N ALA A 14 -12.52 10.22 5.57
CA ALA A 14 -12.73 9.54 6.86
C ALA A 14 -11.64 8.52 7.22
N ARG A 15 -10.69 8.19 6.33
CA ARG A 15 -9.62 7.20 6.63
C ARG A 15 -8.29 7.80 7.07
N SER A 16 -8.09 9.12 6.94
CA SER A 16 -6.84 9.79 7.29
C SER A 16 -6.90 10.56 8.61
N ALA A 17 -7.86 10.25 9.49
CA ALA A 17 -7.88 10.78 10.84
C ALA A 17 -6.84 10.03 11.70
N GLY A 18 -5.59 10.48 11.65
CA GLY A 18 -4.56 10.19 12.67
C GLY A 18 -3.99 8.77 12.67
N ALA A 19 -3.41 8.32 11.55
CA ALA A 19 -2.53 7.15 11.61
C ALA A 19 -1.32 7.47 12.49
N VAL A 20 -1.20 6.77 13.62
CA VAL A 20 0.00 6.83 14.47
C VAL A 20 1.17 6.29 13.64
N PRO A 21 2.31 7.00 13.55
CA PRO A 21 3.49 6.48 12.89
C PRO A 21 3.89 5.12 13.49
N LEU A 22 4.32 4.19 12.65
CA LEU A 22 4.83 2.90 13.11
C LEU A 22 6.04 3.15 14.01
N ALA A 23 6.07 2.48 15.17
CA ALA A 23 7.24 2.50 16.04
C ALA A 23 8.33 1.55 15.49
N ASP A 24 9.56 1.71 15.96
CA ASP A 24 10.68 0.82 15.56
C ASP A 24 10.37 -0.66 15.83
N ALA A 25 9.64 -0.95 16.91
CA ALA A 25 9.21 -2.31 17.23
C ALA A 25 8.24 -2.88 16.17
N ASP A 26 7.38 -2.03 15.59
CA ASP A 26 6.46 -2.43 14.52
C ASP A 26 7.21 -2.70 13.22
N LEU A 27 8.21 -1.85 12.89
CA LEU A 27 9.07 -2.03 11.72
C LEU A 27 9.91 -3.31 11.84
N LEU A 28 10.47 -3.60 13.02
CA LEU A 28 11.21 -4.84 13.26
C LEU A 28 10.32 -6.08 13.12
N ARG A 29 9.08 -5.98 13.62
CA ARG A 29 8.08 -7.04 13.47
C ARG A 29 7.73 -7.25 12.00
N LEU A 30 7.56 -6.18 11.22
CA LEU A 30 7.31 -6.27 9.80
C LEU A 30 8.48 -6.94 9.06
N GLN A 31 9.72 -6.54 9.35
CA GLN A 31 10.91 -7.18 8.78
C GLN A 31 10.92 -8.69 9.07
N THR A 32 10.63 -9.08 10.31
CA THR A 32 10.57 -10.50 10.71
C THR A 32 9.51 -11.28 9.91
N LEU A 33 8.38 -10.64 9.59
CA LEU A 33 7.33 -11.27 8.78
C LEU A 33 7.73 -11.40 7.31
N LEU A 34 8.43 -10.40 6.76
CA LEU A 34 8.98 -10.45 5.40
C LEU A 34 10.03 -11.56 5.29
N ASP A 35 10.95 -11.66 6.25
CA ASP A 35 12.00 -12.69 6.27
C ASP A 35 11.43 -14.12 6.40
N ALA A 36 10.21 -14.26 6.93
CA ALA A 36 9.53 -15.54 7.09
C ALA A 36 8.72 -15.99 5.85
N VAL A 37 8.68 -15.18 4.79
CA VAL A 37 8.01 -15.55 3.54
C VAL A 37 8.72 -16.78 2.93
N PRO A 38 7.98 -17.86 2.62
CA PRO A 38 8.58 -19.09 2.12
C PRO A 38 9.03 -18.95 0.66
N ALA A 39 10.14 -19.61 0.33
CA ALA A 39 10.55 -19.81 -1.05
C ALA A 39 9.42 -20.47 -1.88
N PRO A 40 9.28 -20.16 -3.18
CA PRO A 40 10.23 -19.41 -4.02
C PRO A 40 10.03 -17.88 -4.03
N LEU A 41 9.11 -17.35 -3.21
CA LEU A 41 8.79 -15.92 -3.21
C LEU A 41 9.97 -15.10 -2.69
N GLU A 42 10.26 -13.98 -3.35
CA GLU A 42 11.31 -13.04 -2.99
C GLU A 42 10.67 -11.73 -2.50
N PRO A 43 10.42 -11.59 -1.18
CA PRO A 43 9.75 -10.41 -0.64
C PRO A 43 10.62 -9.17 -0.77
N LEU A 44 9.96 -8.01 -0.91
CA LEU A 44 10.62 -6.72 -0.86
C LEU A 44 11.24 -6.50 0.52
N ASP A 45 12.42 -5.87 0.57
CA ASP A 45 12.98 -5.37 1.81
C ASP A 45 12.13 -4.21 2.37
N LEU A 46 12.27 -3.92 3.66
CA LEU A 46 11.42 -2.93 4.33
C LEU A 46 11.53 -1.52 3.74
N SER A 47 12.70 -1.13 3.20
CA SER A 47 12.87 0.17 2.52
C SER A 47 12.19 0.17 1.16
N ALA A 48 12.26 -0.94 0.42
CA ALA A 48 11.59 -1.10 -0.86
C ALA A 48 10.06 -1.15 -0.71
N VAL A 49 9.55 -1.71 0.39
CA VAL A 49 8.11 -1.69 0.73
C VAL A 49 7.60 -0.25 0.86
N ASP A 50 8.32 0.64 1.54
CA ASP A 50 7.90 2.05 1.67
C ASP A 50 7.82 2.74 0.30
N GLY A 51 8.84 2.56 -0.54
CA GLY A 51 8.85 3.07 -1.92
C GLY A 51 7.71 2.50 -2.77
N PHE A 52 7.44 1.21 -2.65
CA PHE A 52 6.35 0.54 -3.35
C PHE A 52 4.98 1.07 -2.92
N LEU A 53 4.75 1.22 -1.61
CA LEU A 53 3.51 1.78 -1.06
C LEU A 53 3.31 3.23 -1.51
N CYS A 54 4.38 4.03 -1.52
CA CYS A 54 4.34 5.38 -2.08
C CYS A 54 3.89 5.35 -3.56
N GLY A 55 4.46 4.47 -4.37
CA GLY A 55 4.06 4.27 -5.77
C GLY A 55 2.60 3.83 -5.94
N VAL A 56 2.09 2.95 -5.07
CA VAL A 56 0.68 2.52 -5.03
C VAL A 56 -0.25 3.69 -4.70
N LEU A 57 0.11 4.50 -3.70
CA LEU A 57 -0.67 5.67 -3.27
C LEU A 57 -0.72 6.77 -4.33
N LEU A 58 0.31 6.88 -5.17
CA LEU A 58 0.40 7.87 -6.24
C LEU A 58 -0.34 7.48 -7.53
N GLN A 59 -0.95 6.28 -7.58
CA GLN A 59 -1.69 5.86 -8.77
C GLN A 59 -2.87 6.79 -9.07
N PRO A 60 -3.19 7.05 -10.36
CA PRO A 60 -4.30 7.92 -10.73
C PRO A 60 -5.67 7.34 -10.37
N GLN A 61 -5.73 6.03 -10.09
CA GLN A 61 -6.92 5.32 -9.61
C GLN A 61 -6.54 4.52 -8.36
N GLU A 62 -7.41 4.51 -7.37
CA GLU A 62 -7.21 3.75 -6.14
C GLU A 62 -7.10 2.25 -6.43
N LEU A 63 -6.01 1.63 -5.99
CA LEU A 63 -5.80 0.19 -6.11
C LEU A 63 -6.40 -0.55 -4.93
N GLN A 64 -7.24 -1.54 -5.22
CA GLN A 64 -7.73 -2.48 -4.21
C GLN A 64 -6.56 -3.27 -3.62
N PRO A 65 -6.55 -3.57 -2.30
CA PRO A 65 -5.46 -4.31 -1.64
C PRO A 65 -5.04 -5.61 -2.34
N GLN A 66 -5.99 -6.34 -2.89
CA GLN A 66 -5.74 -7.60 -3.61
C GLN A 66 -4.91 -7.41 -4.88
N ARG A 67 -4.78 -6.18 -5.39
CA ARG A 67 -4.02 -5.85 -6.59
C ARG A 67 -2.57 -5.48 -6.29
N TRP A 68 -2.23 -5.08 -5.07
CA TRP A 68 -0.88 -4.63 -4.73
C TRP A 68 -0.21 -5.42 -3.61
N ILE A 69 -0.95 -6.02 -2.67
CA ILE A 69 -0.37 -6.84 -1.59
C ILE A 69 0.52 -7.99 -2.13
N PRO A 70 0.14 -8.73 -3.20
CA PRO A 70 1.02 -9.77 -3.74
C PRO A 70 2.40 -9.25 -4.14
N GLY A 71 2.48 -8.02 -4.68
CA GLY A 71 3.73 -7.38 -5.09
C GLY A 71 4.73 -7.09 -3.97
N ILE A 72 4.30 -7.14 -2.70
CA ILE A 72 5.18 -7.03 -1.54
C ILE A 72 5.88 -8.38 -1.26
N ALA A 73 5.19 -9.48 -1.48
CA ALA A 73 5.71 -10.83 -1.25
C ALA A 73 6.56 -11.33 -2.42
N ASP A 74 6.28 -10.83 -3.63
CA ASP A 74 7.06 -11.11 -4.84
C ASP A 74 6.79 -10.00 -5.88
N ALA A 75 7.82 -9.23 -6.21
CA ALA A 75 7.71 -8.12 -7.14
C ALA A 75 7.75 -8.54 -8.62
N GLU A 76 8.28 -9.74 -8.93
CA GLU A 76 8.37 -10.25 -10.31
C GLU A 76 7.16 -11.12 -10.69
N GLY A 77 6.52 -11.75 -9.70
CA GLY A 77 5.18 -12.36 -9.80
C GLY A 77 5.13 -13.86 -10.05
#